data_AF-A0A8S3QCI5-F1
#
_entry.id   AF-A0A8S3QCI5-F1
#
_cell.length_a   1.000
_cell.length_b   1.000
_cell.length_c   1.000
_cell.angle_alpha   90.00
_cell.angle_beta   90.00
_cell.angle_gamma   90.00
#
_symmetry.space_group_name_H-M   'P 1'
#
loop_
_entity.id
_entity.type
_entity.pdbx_description
1 polymer ?
#
loop_
_entity_poly.entity_id
_entity_poly.type
_entity_poly.pdbx_seq_one_letter_code
_entity_poly.pdbx_strand_id
1 'polypeptide(L)'
;MADNALARDKITETNKQGTTSKAVLISRFSKEVTDFSSQYGSETSISYTVSNLAGRSNIFPAYGDFTQAAVFRTYGPWWKNVTSSPVNSKRTPPNFISDDYVELSFDLDVYPCKIEVWETYNPGSVVRILACDTASGTDVDDGRVRWQVLWEGQPEKCPDKSRIFSPTLREPLFKTSLIRLELCSTLCHYYTELDCVCMYGTLNPCSDMQAILKQAPSFEVKDCSDADEIVSQTLKYINTLSVSSHQEKDPEMGNGYFDDLPDEVIQLILSYLDVPALCVASRACMLMKKHCYDTLQYTELNLQPHWPQQMPSLTAVKPVMVWGKQRIMQSMTFGNFMKECGSELNTLYLANCKFVDSEVLRLLSEYCPKLADLDLQSCMGLDGIGLIHLTKLKGLKRLNLYRTHVDIHSLIAIIRTSPNLECLNLGSCSRINNFDEVAIELSKHCKKLKSLDLWRSRTITDVGLRALAYNCPDLEELDLGWCPELRSGSCCYLDLVDRCHKIKKLYLTANRTVCDDDLNAIASNCPDLEQLDILGTRQVSEESVLRILQSCPRMIMFDVSFCFSIEHEVVNEWSRIFPNCSIKKSFQQ
;
A
#
# COMPACT_ATOMS: atom_id res chain seq x y z
N MET A 1 28.29 -18.06 27.19
CA MET A 1 29.70 -18.29 26.81
C MET A 1 29.74 -19.57 25.99
N ALA A 2 30.54 -19.56 24.91
CA ALA A 2 30.64 -20.52 23.79
C ALA A 2 29.44 -20.47 22.82
N ASP A 3 29.56 -20.16 21.52
CA ASP A 3 30.74 -19.96 20.67
C ASP A 3 30.50 -18.87 19.61
N ASN A 4 31.45 -17.94 19.53
CA ASN A 4 31.60 -16.92 18.50
C ASN A 4 32.26 -17.57 17.28
N ALA A 5 31.49 -17.89 16.25
CA ALA A 5 32.04 -18.21 14.93
C ALA A 5 31.65 -17.09 13.94
N LEU A 6 32.49 -16.06 13.87
CA LEU A 6 32.59 -15.20 12.69
C LEU A 6 32.91 -16.08 11.47
N ALA A 7 31.91 -16.40 10.65
CA ALA A 7 32.06 -17.23 9.46
C ALA A 7 31.77 -16.43 8.18
N ARG A 8 32.82 -15.70 7.77
CA ARG A 8 33.16 -15.13 6.45
C ARG A 8 32.06 -14.98 5.39
N ASP A 9 31.82 -13.71 5.05
CA ASP A 9 31.33 -13.24 3.75
C ASP A 9 32.09 -13.91 2.58
N LYS A 10 31.37 -14.33 1.54
CA LYS A 10 31.99 -14.74 0.28
C LYS A 10 32.44 -13.50 -0.50
N ILE A 11 33.70 -13.13 -0.36
CA ILE A 11 34.41 -12.30 -1.33
C ILE A 11 34.94 -13.25 -2.41
N THR A 12 34.39 -13.19 -3.62
CA THR A 12 34.90 -14.01 -4.73
C THR A 12 36.06 -13.25 -5.40
N GLU A 13 37.30 -13.47 -4.94
CA GLU A 13 38.49 -12.94 -5.62
C GLU A 13 38.93 -13.90 -6.73
N THR A 14 38.79 -13.50 -8.00
CA THR A 14 39.35 -14.26 -9.14
C THR A 14 40.56 -13.53 -9.74
N ASN A 15 41.75 -14.09 -9.53
CA ASN A 15 43.00 -13.59 -10.08
C ASN A 15 43.18 -13.99 -11.55
N LYS A 16 43.22 -12.98 -12.43
CA LYS A 16 43.88 -13.04 -13.75
C LYS A 16 44.45 -11.65 -14.02
N GLN A 17 45.75 -11.62 -14.33
CA GLN A 17 46.57 -10.45 -14.60
C GLN A 17 46.12 -9.74 -15.89
N GLY A 18 46.02 -8.41 -15.83
CA GLY A 18 45.73 -7.54 -16.99
C GLY A 18 44.93 -6.30 -16.56
N THR A 19 45.55 -5.14 -16.68
CA THR A 19 45.11 -3.80 -16.24
C THR A 19 43.68 -3.39 -16.66
N THR A 20 42.72 -3.61 -15.76
CA THR A 20 41.50 -2.81 -15.55
C THR A 20 41.12 -3.01 -14.07
N SER A 21 40.72 -1.96 -13.35
CA SER A 21 40.29 -2.07 -11.95
C SER A 21 39.15 -3.09 -11.85
N LYS A 22 39.42 -4.31 -11.34
CA LYS A 22 38.41 -5.37 -11.23
C LYS A 22 37.41 -4.96 -10.16
N ALA A 23 36.18 -4.67 -10.58
CA ALA A 23 35.09 -4.39 -9.66
C ALA A 23 34.77 -5.64 -8.82
N VAL A 24 34.95 -5.52 -7.50
CA VAL A 24 34.59 -6.56 -6.53
C VAL A 24 33.07 -6.56 -6.39
N LEU A 25 32.45 -7.70 -6.68
CA LEU A 25 31.02 -7.92 -6.47
C LEU A 25 30.78 -8.30 -5.01
N ILE A 26 29.92 -7.55 -4.33
CA ILE A 26 29.54 -7.77 -2.94
C ILE A 26 28.07 -8.14 -2.91
N SER A 27 27.72 -9.18 -2.15
CA SER A 27 26.33 -9.55 -1.85
C SER A 27 26.01 -9.26 -0.39
N ARG A 28 24.87 -8.61 -0.14
CA ARG A 28 24.34 -8.32 1.19
C ARG A 28 22.86 -8.65 1.25
N PHE A 29 22.49 -9.41 2.28
CA PHE A 29 21.09 -9.58 2.65
C PHE A 29 20.61 -8.33 3.37
N SER A 30 19.31 -8.03 3.27
CA SER A 30 18.69 -6.94 4.02
C SER A 30 19.00 -7.10 5.50
N LYS A 31 19.47 -6.02 6.12
CA LYS A 31 19.82 -5.98 7.53
C LYS A 31 18.56 -5.84 8.39
N GLU A 32 17.65 -4.96 7.98
CA GLU A 32 16.42 -4.64 8.71
C GLU A 32 15.38 -4.01 7.76
N VAL A 33 14.12 -4.03 8.19
CA VAL A 33 13.02 -3.28 7.57
C VAL A 33 12.94 -1.91 8.23
N THR A 34 13.09 -0.84 7.46
CA THR A 34 13.08 0.53 7.99
C THR A 34 11.72 1.22 7.90
N ASP A 35 10.88 0.82 6.94
CA ASP A 35 9.52 1.34 6.79
C ASP A 35 8.68 0.38 5.93
N PHE A 36 7.35 0.48 6.02
CA PHE A 36 6.41 -0.34 5.26
C PHE A 36 4.98 0.22 5.34
N SER A 37 4.16 -0.06 4.33
CA SER A 37 2.77 0.40 4.27
C SER A 37 1.84 -0.36 5.20
N SER A 38 1.89 -1.69 5.18
CA SER A 38 1.03 -2.58 5.96
C SER A 38 1.76 -3.89 6.29
N GLN A 39 1.23 -4.62 7.27
CA GLN A 39 1.67 -5.99 7.56
C GLN A 39 0.53 -6.80 8.15
N TYR A 40 0.51 -8.10 7.87
CA TYR A 40 -0.45 -9.03 8.46
C TYR A 40 -0.09 -9.35 9.91
N GLY A 41 1.17 -9.69 10.19
CA GLY A 41 1.73 -9.97 11.53
C GLY A 41 1.84 -8.75 12.45
N SER A 42 2.06 -8.93 13.76
CA SER A 42 2.13 -7.82 14.74
C SER A 42 3.56 -7.44 15.04
N GLU A 43 3.82 -6.18 15.38
CA GLU A 43 5.17 -5.69 15.75
C GLU A 43 5.81 -6.47 16.92
N THR A 44 5.02 -7.17 17.74
CA THR A 44 5.49 -8.01 18.86
C THR A 44 5.54 -9.51 18.53
N SER A 45 5.39 -9.90 17.27
CA SER A 45 5.36 -11.29 16.81
C SER A 45 6.40 -11.53 15.71
N ILE A 46 6.76 -12.79 15.50
CA ILE A 46 7.57 -13.22 14.35
C ILE A 46 6.69 -13.82 13.24
N SER A 47 5.39 -14.02 13.48
CA SER A 47 4.50 -14.64 12.51
C SER A 47 3.96 -13.60 11.53
N TYR A 48 4.24 -13.79 10.24
CA TYR A 48 3.76 -13.01 9.10
C TYR A 48 4.13 -11.53 9.16
N THR A 49 5.23 -11.19 9.83
CA THR A 49 5.70 -9.81 9.96
C THR A 49 6.67 -9.45 8.85
N VAL A 50 6.61 -8.20 8.41
CA VAL A 50 7.53 -7.73 7.36
C VAL A 50 8.99 -7.79 7.80
N SER A 51 9.27 -7.67 9.10
CA SER A 51 10.60 -7.82 9.69
C SER A 51 11.29 -9.14 9.38
N ASN A 52 10.54 -10.17 8.98
CA ASN A 52 11.09 -11.44 8.53
C ASN A 52 11.95 -11.33 7.26
N LEU A 53 11.80 -10.26 6.47
CA LEU A 53 12.70 -9.96 5.34
C LEU A 53 14.13 -9.66 5.77
N ALA A 54 14.39 -9.40 7.06
CA ALA A 54 15.71 -9.14 7.58
C ALA A 54 16.52 -10.44 7.73
N GLY A 55 17.70 -10.46 7.12
CA GLY A 55 18.63 -11.59 7.17
C GLY A 55 18.49 -12.55 6.00
N ARG A 56 18.97 -13.78 6.21
CA ARG A 56 18.99 -14.82 5.19
C ARG A 56 17.65 -15.57 5.16
N SER A 57 17.34 -16.12 4.00
CA SER A 57 16.22 -17.04 3.79
C SER A 57 16.19 -18.15 4.85
N ASN A 58 15.00 -18.39 5.39
CA ASN A 58 14.72 -19.52 6.28
C ASN A 58 13.73 -20.53 5.67
N ILE A 59 13.12 -20.22 4.52
CA ILE A 59 12.03 -21.00 3.92
C ILE A 59 12.41 -21.55 2.55
N PHE A 60 12.94 -20.71 1.66
CA PHE A 60 13.28 -21.13 0.30
C PHE A 60 14.28 -22.31 0.30
N PRO A 61 14.11 -23.32 -0.58
CA PRO A 61 13.23 -23.38 -1.75
C PRO A 61 11.81 -23.91 -1.50
N ALA A 62 11.36 -24.06 -0.24
CA ALA A 62 10.00 -24.52 0.02
C ALA A 62 8.95 -23.53 -0.54
N TYR A 63 7.82 -24.08 -1.01
CA TYR A 63 6.65 -23.32 -1.47
C TYR A 63 5.47 -23.61 -0.56
N GLY A 64 4.83 -22.57 -0.06
CA GLY A 64 3.72 -22.71 0.87
C GLY A 64 3.59 -21.49 1.78
N ASP A 65 2.64 -21.57 2.70
CA ASP A 65 2.33 -20.54 3.68
C ASP A 65 3.14 -20.77 4.95
N PHE A 66 4.07 -19.85 5.21
CA PHE A 66 4.99 -19.94 6.33
C PHE A 66 4.90 -18.71 7.21
N THR A 67 4.69 -18.93 8.51
CA THR A 67 4.68 -17.86 9.51
C THR A 67 5.98 -17.04 9.52
N GLN A 68 7.08 -17.61 9.06
CA GLN A 68 8.40 -16.97 9.02
C GLN A 68 8.58 -16.07 7.79
N ALA A 69 7.57 -15.91 6.92
CA ALA A 69 7.62 -15.00 5.78
C ALA A 69 7.03 -13.63 6.13
N ALA A 70 7.29 -12.65 5.26
CA ALA A 70 6.64 -11.35 5.28
C ALA A 70 5.33 -11.38 4.47
N VAL A 71 4.24 -10.93 5.10
CA VAL A 71 2.91 -10.86 4.50
C VAL A 71 2.32 -9.46 4.71
N PHE A 72 1.75 -8.92 3.64
CA PHE A 72 1.04 -7.63 3.65
C PHE A 72 -0.45 -7.84 3.85
N ARG A 73 -1.18 -6.81 4.30
CA ARG A 73 -2.65 -6.94 4.46
C ARG A 73 -3.35 -7.00 3.11
N THR A 74 -2.82 -6.34 2.08
CA THR A 74 -3.48 -6.26 0.78
C THR A 74 -3.19 -7.50 -0.06
N TYR A 75 -4.25 -8.18 -0.47
CA TYR A 75 -4.18 -9.32 -1.37
C TYR A 75 -5.42 -9.41 -2.25
N GLY A 76 -5.25 -9.77 -3.53
CA GLY A 76 -6.34 -9.80 -4.51
C GLY A 76 -6.99 -8.44 -4.79
N PRO A 77 -8.04 -8.41 -5.64
CA PRO A 77 -8.69 -7.17 -6.05
C PRO A 77 -9.69 -6.59 -5.02
N TRP A 78 -10.06 -7.35 -4.00
CA TRP A 78 -11.18 -7.02 -3.09
C TRP A 78 -10.95 -5.75 -2.26
N TRP A 79 -9.70 -5.45 -1.89
CA TRP A 79 -9.33 -4.21 -1.18
C TRP A 79 -9.51 -2.95 -2.01
N LYS A 80 -9.78 -3.06 -3.32
CA LYS A 80 -10.14 -1.93 -4.20
C LYS A 80 -11.65 -1.71 -4.28
N ASN A 81 -12.42 -2.71 -3.82
CA ASN A 81 -13.87 -2.72 -3.82
C ASN A 81 -14.44 -2.48 -2.41
N VAL A 82 -13.61 -2.18 -1.41
CA VAL A 82 -14.08 -1.85 -0.06
C VAL A 82 -14.60 -0.41 0.02
N THR A 83 -15.62 -0.22 0.84
CA THR A 83 -16.25 1.08 1.08
C THR A 83 -15.28 2.05 1.74
N SER A 84 -14.16 1.55 2.28
CA SER A 84 -13.00 2.28 2.81
C SER A 84 -11.83 2.47 1.82
N SER A 85 -11.89 1.92 0.58
CA SER A 85 -10.81 2.06 -0.41
C SER A 85 -10.60 3.51 -0.83
N PRO A 86 -9.35 3.95 -1.04
CA PRO A 86 -9.05 5.21 -1.72
C PRO A 86 -9.64 5.23 -3.14
N VAL A 87 -10.18 6.38 -3.58
CA VAL A 87 -10.62 6.55 -4.97
C VAL A 87 -9.39 6.80 -5.85
N ASN A 88 -9.21 6.05 -6.94
CA ASN A 88 -8.11 6.29 -7.87
C ASN A 88 -8.25 7.65 -8.56
N SER A 89 -7.18 8.45 -8.54
CA SER A 89 -7.15 9.72 -9.26
C SER A 89 -7.07 9.49 -10.78
N LYS A 90 -7.89 10.21 -11.55
CA LYS A 90 -7.95 10.17 -13.03
C LYS A 90 -6.61 10.42 -13.71
N ARG A 91 -5.69 11.15 -13.06
CA ARG A 91 -4.36 11.51 -13.60
C ARG A 91 -3.22 10.66 -13.10
N THR A 92 -3.52 9.61 -12.35
CA THR A 92 -2.49 8.61 -12.07
C THR A 92 -2.10 7.99 -13.41
N PRO A 93 -0.79 7.90 -13.74
CA PRO A 93 -0.37 7.25 -14.98
C PRO A 93 -0.99 5.86 -15.09
N PRO A 94 -1.54 5.47 -16.24
CA PRO A 94 -2.31 4.22 -16.37
C PRO A 94 -1.47 2.96 -16.10
N ASN A 95 -0.15 3.07 -16.22
CA ASN A 95 0.82 2.03 -15.92
C ASN A 95 1.33 2.03 -14.47
N PHE A 96 0.99 3.05 -13.67
CA PHE A 96 1.43 3.14 -12.29
C PHE A 96 0.57 2.23 -11.40
N ILE A 97 1.24 1.31 -10.71
CA ILE A 97 0.59 0.37 -9.80
C ILE A 97 1.46 0.23 -8.56
N SER A 98 0.89 0.46 -7.38
CA SER A 98 1.54 0.27 -6.08
C SER A 98 0.50 0.37 -4.97
N ASP A 99 0.17 -0.79 -4.40
CA ASP A 99 -0.78 -0.90 -3.29
C ASP A 99 -0.02 -0.88 -1.96
N ASP A 100 1.03 -1.71 -1.84
CA ASP A 100 1.90 -1.82 -0.67
C ASP A 100 3.37 -1.49 -1.00
N TYR A 101 4.17 -1.27 0.06
CA TYR A 101 5.63 -1.15 -0.03
C TYR A 101 6.33 -1.67 1.22
N VAL A 102 7.60 -2.00 1.06
CA VAL A 102 8.56 -2.22 2.15
C VAL A 102 9.91 -1.58 1.82
N GLU A 103 10.52 -0.92 2.80
CA GLU A 103 11.86 -0.35 2.74
C GLU A 103 12.83 -1.22 3.53
N LEU A 104 13.96 -1.54 2.89
CA LEU A 104 14.96 -2.46 3.42
C LEU A 104 16.31 -1.77 3.44
N SER A 105 16.95 -1.74 4.60
CA SER A 105 18.31 -1.24 4.73
C SER A 105 19.33 -2.38 4.67
N PHE A 106 20.54 -2.03 4.26
CA PHE A 106 21.71 -2.89 4.15
C PHE A 106 22.86 -2.29 4.93
N ASP A 107 23.85 -3.10 5.26
CA ASP A 107 25.02 -2.71 6.05
C ASP A 107 26.09 -1.93 5.26
N LEU A 108 25.96 -1.88 3.92
CA LEU A 108 26.97 -1.29 3.05
C LEU A 108 26.36 -0.60 1.82
N ASP A 109 26.85 0.62 1.55
CA ASP A 109 26.53 1.36 0.33
C ASP A 109 27.25 0.77 -0.89
N VAL A 110 26.48 0.33 -1.89
CA VAL A 110 26.99 -0.22 -3.15
C VAL A 110 26.24 0.36 -4.34
N TYR A 111 26.83 0.30 -5.54
CA TYR A 111 26.09 0.47 -6.79
C TYR A 111 25.34 -0.84 -7.09
N PRO A 112 24.00 -0.92 -6.93
CA PRO A 112 23.29 -2.19 -7.08
C PRO A 112 23.30 -2.65 -8.54
N CYS A 113 23.72 -3.90 -8.76
CA CYS A 113 23.75 -4.51 -10.08
C CYS A 113 22.78 -5.68 -10.23
N LYS A 114 22.37 -6.29 -9.12
CA LYS A 114 21.36 -7.35 -9.09
C LYS A 114 20.64 -7.29 -7.74
N ILE A 115 19.33 -7.44 -7.77
CA ILE A 115 18.52 -7.62 -6.57
C ILE A 115 17.77 -8.92 -6.77
N GLU A 116 17.77 -9.76 -5.74
CA GLU A 116 17.03 -11.00 -5.69
C GLU A 116 15.97 -10.87 -4.59
N VAL A 117 14.73 -11.25 -4.90
CA VAL A 117 13.60 -11.28 -3.97
C VAL A 117 13.07 -12.71 -3.95
N TRP A 118 13.07 -13.34 -2.79
CA TRP A 118 12.65 -14.72 -2.63
C TRP A 118 11.15 -14.74 -2.32
N GLU A 119 10.36 -15.15 -3.30
CA GLU A 119 8.90 -15.25 -3.18
C GLU A 119 8.53 -16.72 -2.91
N THR A 120 7.92 -16.99 -1.76
CA THR A 120 7.66 -18.37 -1.28
C THR A 120 6.20 -18.78 -1.34
N TYR A 121 5.27 -17.83 -1.49
CA TYR A 121 3.84 -18.10 -1.64
C TYR A 121 3.18 -17.03 -2.52
N ASN A 122 2.33 -17.45 -3.48
CA ASN A 122 1.65 -16.58 -4.44
C ASN A 122 2.56 -15.48 -5.07
N PRO A 123 3.67 -15.85 -5.75
CA PRO A 123 4.63 -14.90 -6.31
C PRO A 123 4.05 -14.03 -7.43
N GLY A 124 4.75 -12.94 -7.76
CA GLY A 124 4.40 -12.03 -8.86
C GLY A 124 3.88 -10.67 -8.43
N SER A 125 4.03 -10.32 -7.15
CA SER A 125 3.46 -9.10 -6.58
C SER A 125 4.39 -7.89 -6.70
N VAL A 126 5.70 -8.08 -6.83
CA VAL A 126 6.69 -6.98 -6.92
C VAL A 126 6.54 -6.25 -8.24
N VAL A 127 6.25 -4.95 -8.18
CA VAL A 127 6.01 -4.10 -9.38
C VAL A 127 7.05 -3.00 -9.55
N ARG A 128 7.74 -2.58 -8.48
CA ARG A 128 8.85 -1.62 -8.59
C ARG A 128 9.94 -1.87 -7.54
N ILE A 129 11.17 -1.56 -7.93
CA ILE A 129 12.36 -1.55 -7.08
C ILE A 129 13.00 -0.17 -7.18
N LEU A 130 13.19 0.49 -6.05
CA LEU A 130 13.83 1.80 -5.98
C LEU A 130 15.03 1.79 -5.06
N ALA A 131 16.01 2.63 -5.36
CA ALA A 131 17.17 2.91 -4.53
C ALA A 131 17.13 4.34 -3.98
N CYS A 132 17.58 4.52 -2.75
CA CYS A 132 17.68 5.82 -2.08
C CYS A 132 19.14 6.25 -1.92
N ASP A 133 19.46 7.48 -2.28
CA ASP A 133 20.78 8.08 -2.01
C ASP A 133 20.83 8.48 -0.53
N THR A 134 21.34 7.58 0.32
CA THR A 134 21.42 7.75 1.78
C THR A 134 22.69 8.48 2.25
N ALA A 135 23.59 8.84 1.32
CA ALA A 135 24.80 9.62 1.64
C ALA A 135 24.50 11.03 2.18
N SER A 136 23.24 11.47 2.15
CA SER A 136 22.75 12.75 2.70
C SER A 136 22.19 12.66 4.12
N GLY A 137 22.71 11.75 4.97
CA GLY A 137 22.45 11.78 6.41
C GLY A 137 21.06 11.34 6.84
N THR A 138 21.03 10.52 7.89
CA THR A 138 19.85 10.27 8.71
C THR A 138 19.34 11.58 9.33
N ASP A 139 18.02 11.78 9.28
CA ASP A 139 17.27 13.05 9.45
C ASP A 139 17.35 14.03 8.29
N VAL A 140 16.31 13.96 7.47
CA VAL A 140 16.22 14.64 6.18
C VAL A 140 15.72 16.07 6.35
N ASP A 141 16.56 16.94 6.88
CA ASP A 141 16.26 18.37 7.03
C ASP A 141 16.65 19.21 5.80
N ASP A 142 17.44 18.66 4.87
CA ASP A 142 17.95 19.41 3.70
C ASP A 142 17.18 19.16 2.38
N GLY A 143 16.20 18.26 2.39
CA GLY A 143 15.31 18.01 1.23
C GLY A 143 16.00 17.40 0.00
N ARG A 144 17.18 16.76 0.17
CA ARG A 144 18.00 16.21 -0.93
C ARG A 144 17.90 14.70 -1.14
N VAL A 145 17.04 13.99 -0.41
CA VAL A 145 16.84 12.55 -0.60
C VAL A 145 16.36 12.27 -2.03
N ARG A 146 17.19 11.54 -2.77
CA ARG A 146 16.93 11.14 -4.15
C ARG A 146 16.54 9.67 -4.17
N TRP A 147 15.32 9.39 -4.62
CA TRP A 147 14.91 8.05 -5.01
C TRP A 147 15.11 7.86 -6.51
N GLN A 148 15.63 6.70 -6.92
CA GLN A 148 15.74 6.29 -8.32
C GLN A 148 15.00 4.98 -8.51
N VAL A 149 14.12 4.91 -9.52
CA VAL A 149 13.52 3.64 -9.96
C VAL A 149 14.60 2.82 -10.67
N LEU A 150 14.99 1.69 -10.08
CA LEU A 150 15.91 0.73 -10.68
C LEU A 150 15.18 -0.28 -11.58
N TRP A 151 13.94 -0.61 -11.25
CA TRP A 151 13.10 -1.48 -12.08
C TRP A 151 11.62 -1.16 -11.87
N GLU A 152 10.82 -1.32 -12.92
CA GLU A 152 9.35 -1.24 -12.87
C GLU A 152 8.72 -2.22 -13.87
N GLY A 153 7.59 -2.80 -13.49
CA GLY A 153 6.85 -3.79 -14.27
C GLY A 153 5.38 -3.88 -13.85
N GLN A 154 4.65 -4.78 -14.49
CA GLN A 154 3.27 -5.12 -14.14
C GLN A 154 3.25 -6.29 -13.14
N PRO A 155 2.21 -6.45 -12.31
CA PRO A 155 2.06 -7.67 -11.53
C PRO A 155 1.98 -8.89 -12.46
N GLU A 156 2.50 -10.02 -12.01
CA GLU A 156 2.63 -11.25 -12.82
C GLU A 156 1.74 -12.35 -12.25
N LYS A 157 1.02 -13.07 -13.13
CA LYS A 157 0.37 -14.33 -12.75
C LYS A 157 1.38 -15.46 -12.82
N CYS A 158 1.87 -15.90 -11.67
CA CYS A 158 2.91 -16.92 -11.58
C CYS A 158 2.33 -18.31 -11.27
N PRO A 159 3.06 -19.41 -11.60
CA PRO A 159 2.72 -20.75 -11.11
C PRO A 159 2.87 -20.86 -9.60
N ASP A 160 2.15 -21.80 -8.98
CA ASP A 160 2.20 -22.13 -7.55
C ASP A 160 3.52 -22.83 -7.16
N LYS A 161 4.63 -22.09 -7.24
CA LYS A 161 5.97 -22.53 -6.87
C LYS A 161 6.77 -21.35 -6.33
N SER A 162 7.71 -21.63 -5.43
CA SER A 162 8.65 -20.63 -4.94
C SER A 162 9.57 -20.19 -6.08
N ARG A 163 10.02 -18.93 -6.04
CA ARG A 163 10.98 -18.42 -7.02
C ARG A 163 11.88 -17.35 -6.44
N ILE A 164 13.01 -17.14 -7.11
CA ILE A 164 13.86 -15.97 -6.92
C ILE A 164 13.52 -15.00 -8.04
N PHE A 165 12.82 -13.91 -7.70
CA PHE A 165 12.56 -12.82 -8.63
C PHE A 165 13.79 -11.92 -8.70
N SER A 166 14.41 -11.81 -9.87
CA SER A 166 15.63 -11.01 -10.07
C SER A 166 15.60 -10.32 -11.44
N PRO A 167 14.95 -9.16 -11.54
CA PRO A 167 14.81 -8.48 -12.82
C PRO A 167 16.11 -7.78 -13.23
N THR A 168 16.22 -7.45 -14.51
CA THR A 168 17.30 -6.60 -15.02
C THR A 168 17.11 -5.16 -14.51
N LEU A 169 18.10 -4.66 -13.76
CA LEU A 169 18.08 -3.32 -13.19
C LEU A 169 18.61 -2.28 -14.18
N ARG A 170 18.03 -1.07 -14.11
CA ARG A 170 18.61 0.15 -14.70
C ARG A 170 19.92 0.48 -14.00
N GLU A 171 20.83 1.13 -14.71
CA GLU A 171 22.13 1.53 -14.15
C GLU A 171 21.93 2.52 -12.98
N PRO A 172 22.44 2.22 -11.78
CA PRO A 172 22.28 3.09 -10.62
C PRO A 172 23.17 4.33 -10.74
N LEU A 173 22.61 5.49 -10.40
CA LEU A 173 23.33 6.77 -10.46
C LEU A 173 24.21 7.04 -9.23
N PHE A 174 23.99 6.30 -8.15
CA PHE A 174 24.63 6.49 -6.85
C PHE A 174 24.74 5.15 -6.11
N LYS A 175 25.57 5.13 -5.06
CA LYS A 175 25.57 4.01 -4.12
C LYS A 175 24.37 4.10 -3.19
N THR A 176 23.85 2.96 -2.80
CA THR A 176 22.76 2.88 -1.83
C THR A 176 22.95 1.72 -0.86
N SER A 177 22.44 1.93 0.34
CA SER A 177 22.18 0.92 1.36
C SER A 177 20.70 0.84 1.71
N LEU A 178 19.82 1.47 0.92
CA LEU A 178 18.38 1.51 1.19
C LEU A 178 17.60 1.34 -0.10
N ILE A 179 16.83 0.26 -0.17
CA ILE A 179 15.94 0.01 -1.29
C ILE A 179 14.49 0.01 -0.83
N ARG A 180 13.57 0.26 -1.76
CA ARG A 180 12.15 0.06 -1.58
C ARG A 180 11.63 -0.93 -2.61
N LEU A 181 10.88 -1.92 -2.13
CA LEU A 181 10.04 -2.77 -2.97
C LEU A 181 8.62 -2.23 -2.89
N GLU A 182 7.97 -2.01 -4.03
CA GLU A 182 6.55 -1.73 -4.09
C GLU A 182 5.82 -2.93 -4.71
N LEU A 183 4.64 -3.22 -4.16
CA LEU A 183 3.89 -4.43 -4.42
C LEU A 183 2.47 -4.11 -4.92
N CYS A 184 1.96 -4.99 -5.77
CA CYS A 184 0.58 -5.03 -6.21
C CYS A 184 0.10 -6.49 -6.24
N SER A 185 -0.81 -6.82 -5.33
CA SER A 185 -1.29 -8.19 -5.17
C SER A 185 -2.55 -8.49 -5.99
N THR A 186 -2.90 -7.64 -6.97
CA THR A 186 -4.17 -7.77 -7.73
C THR A 186 -4.29 -9.07 -8.54
N LEU A 187 -3.17 -9.61 -9.04
CA LEU A 187 -3.13 -10.88 -9.76
C LEU A 187 -2.78 -12.08 -8.87
N CYS A 188 -2.38 -11.84 -7.62
CA CYS A 188 -2.14 -12.90 -6.66
C CYS A 188 -3.48 -13.55 -6.31
N HIS A 189 -3.52 -14.88 -6.38
CA HIS A 189 -4.71 -15.63 -6.00
C HIS A 189 -5.06 -15.39 -4.53
N TYR A 190 -4.06 -15.29 -3.65
CA TYR A 190 -4.19 -14.99 -2.23
C TYR A 190 -3.05 -14.04 -1.80
N TYR A 191 -2.71 -13.91 -0.51
CA TYR A 191 -1.59 -13.04 -0.12
C TYR A 191 -0.24 -13.58 -0.60
N THR A 192 0.65 -12.64 -0.96
CA THR A 192 2.04 -12.93 -1.33
C THR A 192 2.88 -13.11 -0.07
N GLU A 193 3.83 -14.05 -0.11
CA GLU A 193 4.87 -14.21 0.90
C GLU A 193 6.25 -13.95 0.32
N LEU A 194 7.00 -13.08 1.01
CA LEU A 194 8.41 -12.82 0.75
C LEU A 194 9.25 -13.38 1.90
N ASP A 195 10.28 -14.16 1.60
CA ASP A 195 11.18 -14.76 2.61
C ASP A 195 12.35 -13.83 2.92
N CYS A 196 13.15 -13.47 1.91
CA CYS A 196 14.28 -12.56 2.09
C CYS A 196 14.59 -11.76 0.83
N VAL A 197 15.47 -10.76 0.97
CA VAL A 197 15.99 -9.95 -0.13
C VAL A 197 17.50 -9.83 -0.05
N CYS A 198 18.16 -9.96 -1.20
CA CYS A 198 19.61 -9.85 -1.32
C CYS A 198 19.96 -8.86 -2.41
N MET A 199 20.84 -7.92 -2.08
CA MET A 199 21.38 -6.94 -3.00
C MET A 199 22.82 -7.30 -3.33
N TYR A 200 23.12 -7.32 -4.62
CA TYR A 200 24.46 -7.42 -5.16
C TYR A 200 24.86 -6.08 -5.74
N GLY A 201 26.09 -5.65 -5.48
CA GLY A 201 26.61 -4.42 -6.04
C GLY A 201 28.11 -4.29 -5.97
N THR A 202 28.62 -3.21 -6.54
CA THR A 202 30.05 -2.90 -6.59
C THR A 202 30.36 -1.63 -5.79
N LEU A 203 31.59 -1.53 -5.29
CA LEU A 203 32.05 -0.32 -4.58
C LEU A 203 32.35 0.86 -5.51
N ASN A 204 32.52 0.61 -6.81
CA ASN A 204 32.78 1.62 -7.83
C ASN A 204 31.79 1.44 -8.98
N PRO A 205 31.42 2.52 -9.71
CA PRO A 205 30.65 2.38 -10.95
C PRO A 205 31.38 1.44 -11.90
N CYS A 206 30.68 0.50 -12.52
CA CYS A 206 31.28 -0.41 -13.47
C CYS A 206 30.60 -0.28 -14.83
N SER A 207 31.38 0.08 -15.84
CA SER A 207 30.92 0.26 -17.22
C SER A 207 30.64 -1.06 -17.98
N ASP A 208 30.91 -2.23 -17.38
CA ASP A 208 30.78 -3.54 -18.03
C ASP A 208 30.09 -4.58 -17.11
N MET A 209 28.87 -4.23 -16.69
CA MET A 209 28.07 -4.99 -15.70
C MET A 209 27.72 -6.41 -16.14
N GLN A 210 27.52 -6.65 -17.44
CA GLN A 210 27.19 -7.98 -17.97
C GLN A 210 28.33 -8.99 -17.81
N ALA A 211 29.60 -8.54 -17.81
CA ALA A 211 30.76 -9.40 -17.61
C ALA A 211 30.96 -9.83 -16.14
N ILE A 212 30.48 -9.02 -15.19
CA ILE A 212 30.56 -9.30 -13.74
C ILE A 212 29.42 -10.20 -13.27
N LEU A 213 28.20 -10.00 -13.79
CA LEU A 213 27.04 -10.83 -13.45
C LEU A 213 27.23 -12.31 -13.85
N LYS A 214 28.03 -12.59 -14.90
CA LYS A 214 28.45 -13.96 -15.27
C LYS A 214 29.34 -14.66 -14.23
N GLN A 215 29.87 -13.93 -13.25
CA GLN A 215 30.76 -14.45 -12.19
C GLN A 215 30.03 -14.67 -10.85
N ALA A 216 28.76 -14.25 -10.73
CA ALA A 216 27.93 -14.55 -9.58
C ALA A 216 27.56 -16.06 -9.59
N PRO A 217 27.55 -16.74 -8.42
CA PRO A 217 27.15 -18.14 -8.37
C PRO A 217 25.70 -18.30 -8.87
N SER A 218 25.52 -18.99 -9.99
CA SER A 218 24.23 -19.32 -10.56
C SER A 218 23.68 -20.61 -9.97
N PHE A 219 22.39 -20.61 -9.63
CA PHE A 219 21.56 -21.81 -9.68
C PHE A 219 20.71 -21.67 -10.95
N GLU A 220 20.97 -22.50 -11.96
CA GLU A 220 20.37 -22.42 -13.29
C GLU A 220 18.86 -22.71 -13.25
N VAL A 221 18.04 -21.95 -14.01
CA VAL A 221 17.22 -22.46 -15.14
C VAL A 221 16.88 -21.31 -16.12
N LYS A 222 16.88 -21.72 -17.40
CA LYS A 222 16.74 -21.09 -18.73
C LYS A 222 15.74 -19.95 -19.02
N ASP A 223 16.29 -19.04 -19.84
CA ASP A 223 15.80 -18.05 -20.81
C ASP A 223 14.34 -18.06 -21.30
N CYS A 224 13.82 -16.84 -21.50
CA CYS A 224 12.99 -16.48 -22.64
C CYS A 224 13.35 -15.05 -23.09
N SER A 225 13.61 -14.88 -24.38
CA SER A 225 14.07 -13.64 -25.02
C SER A 225 12.92 -12.76 -25.49
N ASP A 226 13.29 -11.52 -25.84
CA ASP A 226 12.56 -10.52 -26.64
C ASP A 226 11.99 -9.34 -25.84
N ALA A 227 12.88 -8.41 -25.44
CA ALA A 227 12.52 -7.09 -24.91
C ALA A 227 13.44 -5.93 -25.37
N ASP A 228 14.31 -6.13 -26.36
CA ASP A 228 15.30 -5.13 -26.78
C ASP A 228 14.87 -4.21 -27.93
N GLU A 229 13.64 -4.33 -28.45
CA GLU A 229 13.22 -3.55 -29.62
C GLU A 229 12.46 -2.24 -29.28
N ILE A 230 12.00 -2.07 -28.04
CA ILE A 230 11.11 -0.93 -27.66
C ILE A 230 11.88 0.26 -27.09
N VAL A 231 13.03 0.03 -26.44
CA VAL A 231 13.84 1.10 -25.81
C VAL A 231 14.67 1.88 -26.84
N SER A 232 15.17 1.20 -27.88
CA SER A 232 15.96 1.83 -28.95
C SER A 232 15.14 2.73 -29.88
N GLN A 233 13.83 2.49 -30.02
CA GLN A 233 12.95 3.36 -30.84
C GLN A 233 12.56 4.64 -30.10
N THR A 234 12.38 4.57 -28.78
CA THR A 234 11.93 5.72 -27.97
C THR A 234 13.05 6.77 -27.79
N LEU A 235 14.31 6.34 -27.65
CA LEU A 235 15.45 7.26 -27.52
C LEU A 235 15.83 7.96 -28.84
N LYS A 236 15.53 7.35 -29.99
CA LYS A 236 15.72 8.00 -31.31
C LYS A 236 14.72 9.12 -31.57
N TYR A 237 13.51 9.00 -31.03
CA TYR A 237 12.45 10.01 -31.17
C TYR A 237 12.69 11.24 -30.28
N ILE A 238 13.31 11.04 -29.10
CA ILE A 238 13.62 12.15 -28.17
C ILE A 238 14.81 12.98 -28.67
N ASN A 239 15.80 12.36 -29.31
CA ASN A 239 16.94 13.08 -29.92
C ASN A 239 16.62 13.77 -31.24
N THR A 240 15.41 13.59 -31.80
CA THR A 240 14.93 14.34 -32.98
C THR A 240 14.12 15.59 -32.61
N LEU A 241 13.88 15.85 -31.33
CA LEU A 241 13.11 17.01 -30.84
C LEU A 241 13.97 18.13 -30.24
N SER A 242 15.28 18.15 -30.50
CA SER A 242 16.09 19.35 -30.26
C SER A 242 15.74 20.42 -31.30
N VAL A 243 14.68 21.17 -31.05
CA VAL A 243 14.36 22.37 -31.81
C VAL A 243 15.46 23.39 -31.55
N SER A 244 16.32 23.58 -32.54
CA SER A 244 17.27 24.68 -32.62
C SER A 244 16.53 26.00 -32.51
N SER A 245 16.92 26.81 -31.53
CA SER A 245 16.46 28.18 -31.35
C SER A 245 16.98 29.08 -32.47
N HIS A 246 16.26 29.17 -33.58
CA HIS A 246 16.31 30.31 -34.49
C HIS A 246 14.92 30.90 -34.59
N GLN A 247 14.70 31.98 -33.85
CA GLN A 247 13.50 32.82 -33.96
C GLN A 247 13.69 33.80 -35.11
N GLU A 248 13.16 33.47 -36.28
CA GLU A 248 12.56 34.48 -37.14
C GLU A 248 11.05 34.47 -36.86
N LYS A 249 10.50 35.63 -36.48
CA LYS A 249 9.09 35.81 -36.16
C LYS A 249 8.29 35.90 -37.47
N ASP A 250 7.58 34.84 -37.83
CA ASP A 250 6.53 34.90 -38.83
C ASP A 250 5.17 35.19 -38.14
N PRO A 251 4.35 36.16 -38.58
CA PRO A 251 3.14 36.57 -37.85
C PRO A 251 1.90 35.70 -38.08
N GLU A 252 1.98 34.60 -38.84
CA GLU A 252 0.82 33.79 -39.27
C GLU A 252 0.80 32.34 -38.79
N MET A 253 1.48 31.99 -37.70
CA MET A 253 1.36 30.65 -37.11
C MET A 253 0.31 30.63 -36.00
N GLY A 254 -0.94 30.28 -36.34
CA GLY A 254 -1.97 29.87 -35.38
C GLY A 254 -1.56 28.61 -34.59
N ASN A 255 -2.41 28.14 -33.68
CA ASN A 255 -2.16 26.92 -32.90
C ASN A 255 -2.44 25.62 -33.68
N GLY A 256 -2.53 25.69 -35.01
CA GLY A 256 -2.88 24.56 -35.89
C GLY A 256 -4.32 24.10 -35.67
N TYR A 257 -4.57 22.79 -35.79
CA TYR A 257 -5.92 22.22 -35.60
C TYR A 257 -6.51 22.46 -34.20
N PHE A 258 -5.71 22.88 -33.21
CA PHE A 258 -6.24 23.24 -31.89
C PHE A 258 -7.05 24.54 -31.91
N ASP A 259 -6.87 25.42 -32.90
CA ASP A 259 -7.72 26.61 -33.05
C ASP A 259 -9.16 26.23 -33.47
N ASP A 260 -9.35 25.04 -34.06
CA ASP A 260 -10.64 24.55 -34.51
C ASP A 260 -11.40 23.73 -33.43
N LEU A 261 -10.74 23.42 -32.31
CA LEU A 261 -11.32 22.61 -31.24
C LEU A 261 -12.01 23.49 -30.19
N PRO A 262 -13.20 23.12 -29.71
CA PRO A 262 -13.80 23.76 -28.54
C PRO A 262 -12.90 23.63 -27.30
N ASP A 263 -12.90 24.64 -26.43
CA ASP A 263 -12.14 24.66 -25.17
C ASP A 263 -12.39 23.37 -24.36
N GLU A 264 -13.61 22.85 -24.32
CA GLU A 264 -13.97 21.61 -23.62
C GLU A 264 -13.27 20.37 -24.17
N VAL A 265 -13.08 20.30 -25.49
CA VAL A 265 -12.38 19.19 -26.14
C VAL A 265 -10.88 19.26 -25.84
N ILE A 266 -10.31 20.47 -25.83
CA ILE A 266 -8.91 20.67 -25.42
C ILE A 266 -8.72 20.27 -23.96
N GLN A 267 -9.61 20.69 -23.06
CA GLN A 267 -9.59 20.28 -21.65
C GLN A 267 -9.70 18.76 -21.49
N LEU A 268 -10.53 18.09 -22.29
CA LEU A 268 -10.66 16.63 -22.31
C LEU A 268 -9.37 15.96 -22.79
N ILE A 269 -8.75 16.43 -23.88
CA ILE A 269 -7.47 15.90 -24.37
C ILE A 269 -6.40 16.01 -23.28
N LEU A 270 -6.26 17.19 -22.68
CA LEU A 270 -5.29 17.42 -21.60
C LEU A 270 -5.62 16.62 -20.34
N SER A 271 -6.89 16.23 -20.12
CA SER A 271 -7.28 15.40 -18.98
C SER A 271 -6.64 14.01 -18.93
N TYR A 272 -6.16 13.51 -20.08
CA TYR A 272 -5.44 12.24 -20.18
C TYR A 272 -3.93 12.37 -19.89
N LEU A 273 -3.41 13.58 -19.73
CA LEU A 273 -1.99 13.81 -19.43
C LEU A 273 -1.73 13.74 -17.93
N ASP A 274 -0.62 13.11 -17.56
CA ASP A 274 -0.10 13.19 -16.19
C ASP A 274 0.51 14.59 -15.92
N VAL A 275 0.86 14.86 -14.66
CA VAL A 275 1.34 16.19 -14.26
C VAL A 275 2.62 16.60 -15.01
N PRO A 276 3.66 15.75 -15.13
CA PRO A 276 4.83 16.07 -15.94
C PRO A 276 4.49 16.36 -17.41
N ALA A 277 3.63 15.56 -18.06
CA ALA A 277 3.23 15.78 -19.44
C ALA A 277 2.43 17.08 -19.61
N LEU A 278 1.57 17.46 -18.67
CA LEU A 278 0.92 18.78 -18.65
C LEU A 278 1.94 19.92 -18.59
N CYS A 279 2.96 19.79 -17.75
CA CYS A 279 4.03 20.78 -17.67
C CYS A 279 4.79 20.88 -18.99
N VAL A 280 5.07 19.76 -19.67
CA VAL A 280 5.69 19.76 -21.01
C VAL A 280 4.76 20.43 -22.03
N ALA A 281 3.49 20.04 -22.09
CA ALA A 281 2.49 20.59 -23.01
C ALA A 281 2.30 22.11 -22.82
N SER A 282 2.36 22.59 -21.58
CA SER A 282 2.24 24.03 -21.26
C SER A 282 3.34 24.90 -21.88
N ARG A 283 4.44 24.29 -22.34
CA ARG A 283 5.56 24.97 -23.00
C ARG A 283 5.42 25.02 -24.53
N ALA A 284 4.42 24.35 -25.11
CA ALA A 284 4.24 24.26 -26.55
C ALA A 284 3.75 25.59 -27.17
N CYS A 285 2.69 26.18 -26.61
CA CYS A 285 2.14 27.47 -27.04
C CYS A 285 1.32 28.14 -25.94
N MET A 286 0.89 29.40 -26.17
CA MET A 286 0.09 30.16 -25.20
C MET A 286 -1.30 29.55 -24.96
N LEU A 287 -1.92 28.94 -25.99
CA LEU A 287 -3.19 28.24 -25.85
C LEU A 287 -3.02 27.03 -24.90
N MET A 288 -2.05 26.16 -25.15
CA MET A 288 -1.76 25.02 -24.27
C MET A 288 -1.39 25.48 -22.86
N LYS A 289 -0.61 26.56 -22.71
CA LYS A 289 -0.31 27.14 -21.40
C LYS A 289 -1.57 27.56 -20.64
N LYS A 290 -2.50 28.25 -21.30
CA LYS A 290 -3.80 28.63 -20.71
C LYS A 290 -4.55 27.40 -20.23
N HIS A 291 -4.70 26.38 -21.08
CA HIS A 291 -5.50 25.20 -20.76
C HIS A 291 -4.84 24.25 -19.76
N CYS A 292 -3.52 24.06 -19.81
CA CYS A 292 -2.79 23.23 -18.84
C CYS A 292 -2.86 23.81 -17.41
N TYR A 293 -2.94 25.13 -17.26
CA TYR A 293 -3.04 25.79 -15.95
C TYR A 293 -4.49 26.00 -15.48
N ASP A 294 -5.48 25.49 -16.21
CA ASP A 294 -6.88 25.56 -15.80
C ASP A 294 -7.11 24.76 -14.51
N THR A 295 -7.87 25.31 -13.57
CA THR A 295 -8.20 24.65 -12.30
C THR A 295 -8.90 23.30 -12.48
N LEU A 296 -9.69 23.13 -13.55
CA LEU A 296 -10.34 21.86 -13.88
C LEU A 296 -9.33 20.75 -14.18
N GLN A 297 -8.12 21.12 -14.62
CA GLN A 297 -7.08 20.14 -14.85
C GLN A 297 -6.59 19.52 -13.54
N TYR A 298 -6.82 20.13 -12.38
CA TYR A 298 -6.18 19.69 -11.15
C TYR A 298 -7.15 19.32 -10.04
N THR A 299 -8.41 19.03 -10.35
CA THR A 299 -9.38 18.61 -9.32
C THR A 299 -8.88 17.39 -8.54
N GLU A 300 -8.04 16.54 -9.12
CA GLU A 300 -7.40 15.43 -8.45
C GLU A 300 -5.90 15.42 -8.76
N LEU A 301 -5.08 15.16 -7.75
CA LEU A 301 -3.63 15.19 -7.83
C LEU A 301 -3.03 13.98 -7.09
N ASN A 302 -2.47 13.04 -7.83
CA ASN A 302 -1.68 11.95 -7.25
C ASN A 302 -0.19 12.23 -7.44
N LEU A 303 0.55 12.48 -6.35
CA LEU A 303 1.99 12.75 -6.41
C LEU A 303 2.83 11.49 -6.25
N GLN A 304 2.23 10.37 -5.83
CA GLN A 304 2.93 9.10 -5.61
C GLN A 304 3.68 8.59 -6.86
N PRO A 305 3.19 8.71 -8.11
CA PRO A 305 3.91 8.25 -9.29
C PRO A 305 5.24 8.95 -9.56
N HIS A 306 5.40 10.16 -9.04
CA HIS A 306 6.44 11.05 -9.51
C HIS A 306 7.47 11.42 -8.45
N TRP A 307 7.44 10.74 -7.30
CA TRP A 307 8.35 10.98 -6.19
C TRP A 307 9.86 10.91 -6.53
N PRO A 308 10.37 10.05 -7.45
CA PRO A 308 11.76 10.11 -7.93
C PRO A 308 12.12 11.41 -8.65
N GLN A 309 11.13 12.14 -9.15
CA GLN A 309 11.31 13.25 -10.07
C GLN A 309 11.18 14.58 -9.33
N GLN A 310 11.93 15.57 -9.78
CA GLN A 310 11.80 16.93 -9.28
C GLN A 310 10.46 17.53 -9.74
N MET A 311 9.47 17.52 -8.85
CA MET A 311 8.18 18.14 -9.13
C MET A 311 8.27 19.67 -9.25
N PRO A 312 7.64 20.28 -10.27
CA PRO A 312 7.52 21.73 -10.38
C PRO A 312 6.65 22.31 -9.24
N SER A 313 6.78 23.61 -8.99
CA SER A 313 5.99 24.32 -7.97
C SER A 313 4.50 24.27 -8.30
N LEU A 314 3.69 23.68 -7.42
CA LEU A 314 2.24 23.51 -7.57
C LEU A 314 1.43 24.70 -7.03
N THR A 315 2.08 25.84 -6.78
CA THR A 315 1.49 27.03 -6.12
C THR A 315 0.35 27.71 -6.88
N ALA A 316 0.05 27.30 -8.12
CA ALA A 316 -1.03 27.87 -8.94
C ALA A 316 -2.27 26.97 -9.04
N VAL A 317 -2.32 25.89 -8.26
CA VAL A 317 -3.27 24.79 -8.44
C VAL A 317 -4.24 24.69 -7.26
N LYS A 318 -5.53 24.41 -7.53
CA LYS A 318 -6.58 24.18 -6.53
C LYS A 318 -7.14 22.75 -6.62
N PRO A 319 -6.48 21.74 -6.03
CA PRO A 319 -6.96 20.39 -6.06
C PRO A 319 -8.08 20.15 -5.06
N VAL A 320 -9.00 19.27 -5.44
CA VAL A 320 -10.06 18.72 -4.58
C VAL A 320 -9.57 17.42 -3.90
N MET A 321 -8.53 16.79 -4.45
CA MET A 321 -7.91 15.58 -3.94
C MET A 321 -6.38 15.58 -4.07
N VAL A 322 -5.64 15.23 -3.02
CA VAL A 322 -4.15 15.13 -3.06
C VAL A 322 -3.68 13.82 -2.43
N TRP A 323 -2.79 13.09 -3.12
CA TRP A 323 -2.05 11.96 -2.55
C TRP A 323 -0.58 12.32 -2.39
N GLY A 324 -0.07 12.20 -1.17
CA GLY A 324 1.35 12.18 -0.88
C GLY A 324 1.71 10.86 -0.19
N LYS A 325 2.66 10.10 -0.78
CA LYS A 325 3.46 9.12 -0.05
C LYS A 325 4.92 9.54 -0.18
N GLN A 326 5.58 9.72 0.96
CA GLN A 326 6.99 10.13 1.12
C GLN A 326 7.57 11.02 0.01
N ARG A 327 7.43 12.33 0.24
CA ARG A 327 8.49 13.30 -0.01
C ARG A 327 8.65 14.09 1.28
N ILE A 328 9.86 14.50 1.60
CA ILE A 328 10.11 15.53 2.61
C ILE A 328 9.60 16.84 2.04
N MET A 329 8.28 17.01 2.02
CA MET A 329 7.74 18.35 2.08
C MET A 329 8.03 18.83 3.49
N GLN A 330 8.90 19.82 3.62
CA GLN A 330 9.00 20.53 4.89
C GLN A 330 7.59 21.03 5.24
N SER A 331 7.22 20.93 6.52
CA SER A 331 5.90 21.32 7.03
C SER A 331 5.50 22.74 6.55
N MET A 332 6.48 23.64 6.39
CA MET A 332 6.32 24.98 5.80
C MET A 332 5.86 24.98 4.33
N THR A 333 6.46 24.14 3.47
CA THR A 333 6.07 24.07 2.04
C THR A 333 4.66 23.50 1.91
N PHE A 334 4.35 22.49 2.72
CA PHE A 334 3.01 21.92 2.79
C PHE A 334 1.99 22.94 3.30
N GLY A 335 2.33 23.71 4.33
CA GLY A 335 1.50 24.79 4.87
C GLY A 335 1.17 25.86 3.83
N ASN A 336 2.17 26.31 3.06
CA ASN A 336 1.94 27.26 1.96
C ASN A 336 1.00 26.67 0.89
N PHE A 337 1.20 25.40 0.52
CA PHE A 337 0.31 24.72 -0.42
C PHE A 337 -1.12 24.65 0.13
N MET A 338 -1.31 24.26 1.40
CA MET A 338 -2.64 24.19 2.02
C MET A 338 -3.32 25.56 2.14
N LYS A 339 -2.57 26.63 2.38
CA LYS A 339 -3.12 27.99 2.39
C LYS A 339 -3.70 28.40 1.04
N GLU A 340 -3.05 28.03 -0.05
CA GLU A 340 -3.50 28.39 -1.41
C GLU A 340 -4.66 27.52 -1.90
N CYS A 341 -4.67 26.23 -1.55
CA CYS A 341 -5.60 25.26 -2.15
C CYS A 341 -6.56 24.56 -1.19
N GLY A 342 -6.33 24.62 0.12
CA GLY A 342 -7.06 23.84 1.12
C GLY A 342 -8.56 24.14 1.18
N SER A 343 -8.98 25.36 0.83
CA SER A 343 -10.38 25.81 0.99
C SER A 343 -11.41 24.96 0.22
N GLU A 344 -10.98 24.31 -0.86
CA GLU A 344 -11.81 23.43 -1.70
C GLU A 344 -11.45 21.95 -1.57
N LEU A 345 -10.44 21.62 -0.74
CA LEU A 345 -9.94 20.27 -0.58
C LEU A 345 -10.97 19.41 0.18
N ASN A 346 -11.43 18.34 -0.46
CA ASN A 346 -12.39 17.39 0.10
C ASN A 346 -11.72 16.08 0.52
N THR A 347 -10.67 15.67 -0.19
CA THR A 347 -9.96 14.41 0.04
C THR A 347 -8.45 14.64 0.14
N LEU A 348 -7.81 14.07 1.15
CA LEU A 348 -6.37 14.21 1.36
C LEU A 348 -5.79 12.92 1.91
N TYR A 349 -4.88 12.30 1.17
CA TYR A 349 -4.17 11.11 1.60
C TYR A 349 -2.70 11.41 1.82
N LEU A 350 -2.27 11.25 3.07
CA LEU A 350 -0.91 11.48 3.54
C LEU A 350 -0.28 10.22 4.12
N ALA A 351 -0.81 9.05 3.77
CA ALA A 351 -0.36 7.76 4.31
C ALA A 351 1.17 7.62 4.23
N ASN A 352 1.78 7.29 5.36
CA ASN A 352 3.21 7.07 5.57
C ASN A 352 4.09 8.32 5.33
N CYS A 353 3.52 9.52 5.39
CA CYS A 353 4.30 10.75 5.30
C CYS A 353 4.95 11.12 6.64
N LYS A 354 6.28 10.97 6.71
CA LYS A 354 7.07 11.26 7.93
C LYS A 354 7.04 12.74 8.38
N PHE A 355 6.73 13.67 7.48
CA PHE A 355 6.64 15.10 7.81
C PHE A 355 5.31 15.49 8.49
N VAL A 356 4.34 14.57 8.56
CA VAL A 356 3.03 14.84 9.13
C VAL A 356 3.13 14.81 10.65
N ASP A 357 2.98 15.98 11.24
CA ASP A 357 3.05 16.25 12.67
C ASP A 357 1.84 17.09 13.13
N SER A 358 1.87 17.51 14.40
CA SER A 358 0.80 18.31 15.00
C SER A 358 0.60 19.67 14.33
N GLU A 359 1.66 20.26 13.78
CA GLU A 359 1.58 21.53 13.05
C GLU A 359 0.88 21.34 11.70
N VAL A 360 1.18 20.26 10.99
CA VAL A 360 0.43 19.90 9.77
C VAL A 360 -1.06 19.75 10.07
N LEU A 361 -1.44 19.04 11.15
CA LEU A 361 -2.85 18.89 11.51
C LEU A 361 -3.53 20.22 11.88
N ARG A 362 -2.79 21.13 12.54
CA ARG A 362 -3.27 22.49 12.81
C ARG A 362 -3.58 23.24 11.51
N LEU A 363 -2.65 23.21 10.54
CA LEU A 363 -2.82 23.86 9.23
C LEU A 363 -4.00 23.27 8.45
N LEU A 364 -4.16 21.94 8.45
CA LEU A 364 -5.32 21.29 7.82
C LEU A 364 -6.64 21.78 8.45
N SER A 365 -6.70 21.87 9.78
CA SER A 365 -7.89 22.34 10.49
C SER A 365 -8.26 23.80 10.19
N GLU A 366 -7.28 24.64 9.82
CA GLU A 366 -7.46 26.06 9.54
C GLU A 366 -7.78 26.33 8.06
N TYR A 367 -7.13 25.60 7.15
CA TYR A 367 -7.22 25.88 5.73
C TYR A 367 -8.11 24.92 4.95
N CYS A 368 -8.48 23.76 5.51
CA CYS A 368 -9.25 22.72 4.81
C CYS A 368 -10.64 22.46 5.45
N PRO A 369 -11.53 23.45 5.55
CA PRO A 369 -12.82 23.30 6.25
C PRO A 369 -13.79 22.32 5.58
N LYS A 370 -13.59 22.01 4.29
CA LYS A 370 -14.43 21.08 3.51
C LYS A 370 -13.92 19.64 3.52
N LEU A 371 -12.82 19.35 4.22
CA LEU A 371 -12.20 18.04 4.20
C LEU A 371 -13.16 16.98 4.76
N ALA A 372 -13.48 15.98 3.94
CA ALA A 372 -14.39 14.89 4.27
C ALA A 372 -13.69 13.53 4.30
N ASP A 373 -12.59 13.34 3.57
CA ASP A 373 -11.83 12.09 3.53
C ASP A 373 -10.35 12.36 3.81
N LEU A 374 -9.86 11.86 4.94
CA LEU A 374 -8.50 12.08 5.41
C LEU A 374 -7.82 10.75 5.75
N ASP A 375 -6.71 10.47 5.06
CA ASP A 375 -5.86 9.32 5.34
C ASP A 375 -4.53 9.75 5.97
N LEU A 376 -4.31 9.31 7.21
CA LEU A 376 -3.11 9.54 8.01
C LEU A 376 -2.42 8.22 8.39
N GLN A 377 -2.71 7.14 7.68
CA GLN A 377 -2.12 5.81 7.91
C GLN A 377 -0.61 5.90 8.13
N SER A 378 -0.10 5.23 9.17
CA SER A 378 1.33 5.14 9.50
C SER A 378 2.05 6.50 9.63
N CYS A 379 1.34 7.60 9.88
CA CYS A 379 1.95 8.88 10.23
C CYS A 379 2.39 8.86 11.70
N MET A 380 3.64 8.45 11.95
CA MET A 380 4.17 8.19 13.30
C MET A 380 4.47 9.46 14.12
N GLY A 381 4.55 10.62 13.47
CA GLY A 381 4.77 11.93 14.09
C GLY A 381 3.54 12.55 14.77
N LEU A 382 2.40 11.87 14.74
CA LEU A 382 1.16 12.33 15.35
C LEU A 382 1.14 12.14 16.87
N ASP A 383 0.59 13.13 17.57
CA ASP A 383 0.28 13.07 18.99
C ASP A 383 -1.16 13.54 19.28
N GLY A 384 -1.60 13.40 20.53
CA GLY A 384 -2.95 13.79 20.94
C GLY A 384 -3.24 15.28 20.82
N ILE A 385 -2.22 16.14 20.94
CA ILE A 385 -2.35 17.58 20.83
C ILE A 385 -2.67 17.95 19.37
N GLY A 386 -1.92 17.38 18.42
CA GLY A 386 -2.17 17.57 17.00
C GLY A 386 -3.53 17.05 16.56
N LEU A 387 -3.90 15.85 17.02
CA LEU A 387 -5.15 15.20 16.65
C LEU A 387 -6.39 15.98 17.12
N ILE A 388 -6.32 16.71 18.24
CA ILE A 388 -7.43 17.55 18.71
C ILE A 388 -7.84 18.60 17.67
N HIS A 389 -6.93 19.04 16.79
CA HIS A 389 -7.24 20.01 15.74
C HIS A 389 -8.25 19.47 14.73
N LEU A 390 -8.28 18.15 14.51
CA LEU A 390 -9.25 17.51 13.62
C LEU A 390 -10.69 17.67 14.09
N THR A 391 -10.92 18.00 15.38
CA THR A 391 -12.27 18.32 15.90
C THR A 391 -12.90 19.53 15.22
N LYS A 392 -12.13 20.38 14.54
CA LYS A 392 -12.65 21.51 13.74
C LYS A 392 -13.23 21.06 12.39
N LEU A 393 -12.86 19.89 11.90
CA LEU A 393 -13.29 19.34 10.60
C LEU A 393 -14.66 18.65 10.73
N LYS A 394 -15.73 19.45 10.87
CA LYS A 394 -17.10 18.93 11.12
C LYS A 394 -17.69 18.14 9.94
N GLY A 395 -17.10 18.26 8.76
CA GLY A 395 -17.51 17.58 7.53
C GLY A 395 -16.93 16.18 7.35
N LEU A 396 -16.09 15.71 8.30
CA LEU A 396 -15.36 14.45 8.15
C LEU A 396 -16.31 13.24 8.02
N LYS A 397 -16.10 12.48 6.95
CA LYS A 397 -16.83 11.25 6.60
C LYS A 397 -15.94 10.01 6.65
N ARG A 398 -14.66 10.14 6.30
CA ARG A 398 -13.70 9.04 6.30
C ARG A 398 -12.42 9.49 6.98
N LEU A 399 -11.95 8.66 7.92
CA LEU A 399 -10.71 8.88 8.64
C LEU A 399 -9.94 7.57 8.75
N ASN A 400 -8.75 7.54 8.16
CA ASN A 400 -7.84 6.40 8.30
C ASN A 400 -6.69 6.76 9.25
N LEU A 401 -6.62 6.06 10.38
CA LEU A 401 -5.59 6.20 11.41
C LEU A 401 -4.79 4.89 11.59
N TYR A 402 -4.87 3.95 10.64
CA TYR A 402 -4.16 2.67 10.73
C TYR A 402 -2.71 2.85 11.14
N ARG A 403 -2.27 2.13 12.17
CA ARG A 403 -0.89 2.17 12.69
C ARG A 403 -0.39 3.59 13.01
N THR A 404 -1.24 4.44 13.58
CA THR A 404 -0.83 5.74 14.12
C THR A 404 -0.71 5.72 15.64
N HIS A 405 -0.12 6.77 16.20
CA HIS A 405 0.02 6.99 17.64
C HIS A 405 -1.18 7.71 18.30
N VAL A 406 -2.37 7.57 17.74
CA VAL A 406 -3.60 8.15 18.29
C VAL A 406 -3.88 7.64 19.71
N ASP A 407 -4.13 8.57 20.63
CA ASP A 407 -4.60 8.26 21.98
C ASP A 407 -6.13 8.30 22.06
N ILE A 408 -6.67 7.69 23.12
CA ILE A 408 -8.12 7.58 23.33
C ILE A 408 -8.83 8.92 23.50
N HIS A 409 -8.20 9.90 24.17
CA HIS A 409 -8.86 11.18 24.49
C HIS A 409 -9.04 12.04 23.25
N SER A 410 -8.00 12.15 22.42
CA SER A 410 -8.08 12.88 21.15
C SER A 410 -9.06 12.21 20.18
N LEU A 411 -9.05 10.88 20.09
CA LEU A 411 -9.99 10.12 19.26
C LEU A 411 -11.45 10.35 19.66
N ILE A 412 -11.78 10.24 20.96
CA ILE A 412 -13.14 10.49 21.44
C ILE A 412 -13.59 11.92 21.16
N ALA A 413 -12.69 12.91 21.29
CA ALA A 413 -13.01 14.30 20.95
C ALA A 413 -13.35 14.45 19.45
N ILE A 414 -12.62 13.77 18.56
CA ILE A 414 -12.90 13.75 17.12
C ILE A 414 -14.26 13.08 16.86
N ILE A 415 -14.53 11.92 17.45
CA ILE A 415 -15.79 11.17 17.30
C ILE A 415 -16.99 12.04 17.68
N ARG A 416 -16.95 12.69 18.84
CA ARG A 416 -18.02 13.58 19.34
C ARG A 416 -18.33 14.75 18.42
N THR A 417 -17.39 15.12 17.57
CA THR A 417 -17.50 16.27 16.66
C THR A 417 -17.68 15.89 15.19
N SER A 418 -17.77 14.59 14.89
CA SER A 418 -17.85 14.05 13.53
C SER A 418 -19.13 13.22 13.31
N PRO A 419 -20.33 13.84 13.36
CA PRO A 419 -21.60 13.12 13.25
C PRO A 419 -21.86 12.51 11.86
N ASN A 420 -21.09 12.93 10.86
CA ASN A 420 -21.15 12.44 9.49
C ASN A 420 -20.14 11.33 9.18
N LEU A 421 -19.42 10.82 10.18
CA LEU A 421 -18.42 9.78 9.97
C LEU A 421 -19.10 8.49 9.45
N GLU A 422 -18.65 8.04 8.28
CA GLU A 422 -19.10 6.85 7.57
C GLU A 422 -18.04 5.74 7.59
N CYS A 423 -16.74 6.08 7.55
CA CYS A 423 -15.65 5.11 7.62
C CYS A 423 -14.57 5.52 8.63
N LEU A 424 -14.16 4.58 9.48
CA LEU A 424 -13.07 4.79 10.42
C LEU A 424 -12.15 3.57 10.45
N ASN A 425 -10.85 3.77 10.26
CA ASN A 425 -9.85 2.72 10.41
C ASN A 425 -8.96 3.00 11.63
N LEU A 426 -9.00 2.09 12.62
CA LEU A 426 -8.19 2.10 13.84
C LEU A 426 -7.29 0.87 13.95
N GLY A 427 -7.09 0.15 12.84
CA GLY A 427 -6.33 -1.09 12.81
C GLY A 427 -4.91 -0.87 13.32
N SER A 428 -4.47 -1.74 14.24
CA SER A 428 -3.14 -1.67 14.87
C SER A 428 -2.80 -0.32 15.57
N CYS A 429 -3.80 0.45 16.02
CA CYS A 429 -3.59 1.62 16.89
C CYS A 429 -3.28 1.18 18.33
N SER A 430 -2.01 0.92 18.62
CA SER A 430 -1.56 0.29 19.88
C SER A 430 -1.67 1.16 21.14
N ARG A 431 -1.86 2.48 21.01
CA ARG A 431 -1.99 3.42 22.14
C ARG A 431 -3.42 3.57 22.68
N ILE A 432 -4.41 3.01 22.00
CA ILE A 432 -5.79 2.98 22.49
C ILE A 432 -5.89 1.87 23.54
N ASN A 433 -6.11 2.26 24.79
CA ASN A 433 -6.16 1.34 25.92
C ASN A 433 -7.56 0.76 26.19
N ASN A 434 -8.63 1.38 25.70
CA ASN A 434 -10.01 0.93 25.90
C ASN A 434 -10.85 1.12 24.62
N PHE A 435 -10.98 0.06 23.83
CA PHE A 435 -11.78 0.10 22.60
C PHE A 435 -13.29 0.04 22.84
N ASP A 436 -13.77 -0.46 24.00
CA ASP A 436 -15.19 -0.41 24.34
C ASP A 436 -15.69 1.02 24.48
N GLU A 437 -14.91 1.89 25.13
CA GLU A 437 -15.26 3.31 25.26
C GLU A 437 -15.32 3.99 23.89
N VAL A 438 -14.36 3.70 23.00
CA VAL A 438 -14.36 4.19 21.62
C VAL A 438 -15.62 3.71 20.88
N ALA A 439 -15.94 2.42 20.95
CA ALA A 439 -17.12 1.84 20.32
C ALA A 439 -18.43 2.44 20.85
N ILE A 440 -18.52 2.67 22.16
CA ILE A 440 -19.66 3.32 22.80
C ILE A 440 -19.82 4.76 22.31
N GLU A 441 -18.74 5.55 22.24
CA GLU A 441 -18.82 6.93 21.76
C GLU A 441 -19.13 7.01 20.26
N LEU A 442 -18.58 6.11 19.44
CA LEU A 442 -18.97 5.96 18.03
C LEU A 442 -20.47 5.67 17.92
N SER A 443 -20.96 4.72 18.72
CA SER A 443 -22.36 4.34 18.72
C SER A 443 -23.29 5.51 19.08
N LYS A 444 -22.87 6.43 19.95
CA LYS A 444 -23.66 7.60 20.35
C LYS A 444 -23.67 8.68 19.28
N HIS A 445 -22.53 8.94 18.63
CA HIS A 445 -22.32 10.15 17.84
C HIS A 445 -22.29 9.92 16.32
N CYS A 446 -21.87 8.75 15.85
CA CYS A 446 -21.62 8.46 14.43
C CYS A 446 -22.68 7.48 13.87
N LYS A 447 -23.93 7.94 13.77
CA LYS A 447 -25.06 7.10 13.34
C LYS A 447 -25.03 6.68 11.86
N LYS A 448 -24.16 7.30 11.05
CA LYS A 448 -23.97 7.01 9.62
C LYS A 448 -22.81 6.04 9.35
N LEU A 449 -22.25 5.43 10.40
CA LEU A 449 -21.10 4.55 10.29
C LEU A 449 -21.44 3.32 9.44
N LYS A 450 -20.66 3.11 8.38
CA LYS A 450 -20.79 2.01 7.42
C LYS A 450 -19.58 1.08 7.44
N SER A 451 -18.38 1.60 7.68
CA SER A 451 -17.14 0.82 7.67
C SER A 451 -16.32 1.10 8.92
N LEU A 452 -15.95 0.06 9.65
CA LEU A 452 -15.12 0.18 10.84
C LEU A 452 -14.05 -0.93 10.85
N ASP A 453 -12.79 -0.53 10.86
CA ASP A 453 -11.65 -1.45 11.01
C ASP A 453 -11.10 -1.37 12.45
N LEU A 454 -11.32 -2.44 13.22
CA LEU A 454 -10.82 -2.66 14.58
C LEU A 454 -9.79 -3.79 14.60
N TRP A 455 -9.09 -4.05 13.49
CA TRP A 455 -8.07 -5.09 13.43
C TRP A 455 -7.04 -4.90 14.54
N ARG A 456 -6.90 -5.91 15.41
CA ARG A 456 -6.05 -5.89 16.61
C ARG A 456 -6.43 -4.88 17.67
N SER A 457 -7.71 -4.54 17.78
CA SER A 457 -8.24 -3.85 18.94
C SER A 457 -8.25 -4.80 20.15
N ARG A 458 -7.11 -4.95 20.83
CA ARG A 458 -6.91 -5.97 21.88
C ARG A 458 -7.84 -5.86 23.08
N THR A 459 -8.51 -4.73 23.28
CA THR A 459 -9.38 -4.45 24.43
C THR A 459 -10.85 -4.25 24.08
N ILE A 460 -11.26 -4.52 22.82
CA ILE A 460 -12.69 -4.52 22.46
C ILE A 460 -13.35 -5.79 23.01
N THR A 461 -14.47 -5.63 23.70
CA THR A 461 -15.25 -6.75 24.25
C THR A 461 -16.65 -6.78 23.66
N ASP A 462 -17.45 -7.72 24.13
CA ASP A 462 -18.86 -7.85 23.79
C ASP A 462 -19.68 -6.62 24.19
N VAL A 463 -19.23 -5.83 25.18
CA VAL A 463 -19.88 -4.56 25.56
C VAL A 463 -19.78 -3.53 24.44
N GLY A 464 -18.58 -3.27 23.91
CA GLY A 464 -18.37 -2.35 22.82
C GLY A 464 -19.03 -2.81 21.53
N LEU A 465 -18.91 -4.11 21.20
CA LEU A 465 -19.53 -4.67 19.99
C LEU A 465 -21.06 -4.57 20.03
N ARG A 466 -21.70 -4.88 21.17
CA ARG A 466 -23.15 -4.66 21.33
C ARG A 466 -23.52 -3.19 21.18
N ALA A 467 -22.76 -2.26 21.76
CA ALA A 467 -23.05 -0.83 21.63
C ALA A 467 -23.13 -0.39 20.16
N LEU A 468 -22.19 -0.85 19.32
CA LEU A 468 -22.21 -0.66 17.87
C LEU A 468 -23.45 -1.31 17.23
N ALA A 469 -23.70 -2.59 17.51
CA ALA A 469 -24.84 -3.33 16.95
C ALA A 469 -26.19 -2.63 17.19
N TYR A 470 -26.42 -2.09 18.39
CA TYR A 470 -27.67 -1.41 18.75
C TYR A 470 -27.88 -0.06 18.06
N ASN A 471 -26.81 0.60 17.63
CA ASN A 471 -26.85 2.03 17.30
C ASN A 471 -26.27 2.39 15.92
N CYS A 472 -25.64 1.43 15.25
CA CYS A 472 -25.06 1.56 13.92
C CYS A 472 -25.64 0.48 12.97
N PRO A 473 -26.96 0.48 12.71
CA PRO A 473 -27.60 -0.54 11.86
C PRO A 473 -27.17 -0.46 10.38
N ASP A 474 -26.54 0.66 9.99
CA ASP A 474 -26.03 0.90 8.64
C ASP A 474 -24.61 0.35 8.40
N LEU A 475 -24.06 -0.42 9.35
CA LEU A 475 -22.76 -1.08 9.16
C LEU A 475 -22.82 -2.06 7.97
N GLU A 476 -21.90 -1.85 7.03
CA GLU A 476 -21.70 -2.66 5.83
C GLU A 476 -20.38 -3.44 5.89
N GLU A 477 -19.36 -2.88 6.55
CA GLU A 477 -18.03 -3.48 6.65
C GLU A 477 -17.51 -3.39 8.10
N LEU A 478 -17.12 -4.53 8.67
CA LEU A 478 -16.57 -4.58 10.02
C LEU A 478 -15.41 -5.56 10.10
N ASP A 479 -14.23 -5.05 10.46
CA ASP A 479 -13.06 -5.87 10.73
C ASP A 479 -12.84 -6.00 12.24
N LEU A 480 -13.00 -7.22 12.75
CA LEU A 480 -12.77 -7.62 14.15
C LEU A 480 -11.63 -8.63 14.25
N GLY A 481 -10.76 -8.70 13.25
CA GLY A 481 -9.66 -9.64 13.23
C GLY A 481 -8.68 -9.40 14.39
N TRP A 482 -8.19 -10.50 14.97
CA TRP A 482 -7.27 -10.49 16.11
C TRP A 482 -7.76 -9.69 17.32
N CYS A 483 -9.06 -9.80 17.65
CA CYS A 483 -9.69 -9.20 18.83
C CYS A 483 -9.97 -10.29 19.89
N PRO A 484 -8.98 -10.66 20.73
CA PRO A 484 -9.03 -11.89 21.55
C PRO A 484 -10.09 -11.89 22.65
N GLU A 485 -10.62 -10.73 23.03
CA GLU A 485 -11.65 -10.60 24.06
C GLU A 485 -13.08 -10.77 23.50
N LEU A 486 -13.25 -10.78 22.17
CA LEU A 486 -14.53 -11.12 21.54
C LEU A 486 -14.70 -12.63 21.49
N ARG A 487 -15.76 -13.12 22.15
CA ARG A 487 -16.02 -14.56 22.29
C ARG A 487 -17.45 -14.90 21.96
N SER A 488 -17.65 -15.97 21.21
CA SER A 488 -18.96 -16.48 20.79
C SER A 488 -19.88 -16.81 21.97
N GLY A 489 -19.31 -17.28 23.09
CA GLY A 489 -20.09 -17.54 24.31
C GLY A 489 -20.74 -16.31 24.96
N SER A 490 -20.40 -15.10 24.52
CA SER A 490 -21.08 -13.85 24.93
C SER A 490 -22.25 -13.46 24.01
N CYS A 491 -22.52 -14.25 22.97
CA CYS A 491 -23.49 -13.99 21.90
C CYS A 491 -23.25 -12.69 21.12
N CYS A 492 -22.08 -12.06 21.23
CA CYS A 492 -21.85 -10.75 20.66
C CYS A 492 -21.92 -10.71 19.11
N TYR A 493 -21.54 -11.80 18.43
CA TYR A 493 -21.68 -11.91 16.98
C TYR A 493 -23.14 -12.10 16.55
N LEU A 494 -23.94 -12.84 17.34
CA LEU A 494 -25.37 -12.98 17.12
C LEU A 494 -26.07 -11.62 17.29
N ASP A 495 -25.79 -10.91 18.38
CA ASP A 495 -26.32 -9.57 18.63
C ASP A 495 -25.98 -8.57 17.51
N LEU A 496 -24.78 -8.70 16.93
CA LEU A 496 -24.34 -7.90 15.80
C LEU A 496 -25.22 -8.15 14.56
N VAL A 497 -25.32 -9.41 14.12
CA VAL A 497 -26.01 -9.73 12.86
C VAL A 497 -27.53 -9.66 12.96
N ASP A 498 -28.10 -9.80 14.16
CA ASP A 498 -29.52 -9.59 14.44
C ASP A 498 -29.97 -8.12 14.24
N ARG A 499 -29.02 -7.17 14.17
CA ARG A 499 -29.32 -5.73 14.06
C ARG A 499 -28.69 -5.06 12.85
N CYS A 500 -27.51 -5.52 12.44
CA CYS A 500 -26.75 -4.98 11.32
C CYS A 500 -26.95 -5.85 10.07
N HIS A 501 -28.16 -5.87 9.52
CA HIS A 501 -28.51 -6.70 8.34
C HIS A 501 -27.86 -6.24 7.03
N LYS A 502 -27.22 -5.06 7.01
CA LYS A 502 -26.53 -4.49 5.84
C LYS A 502 -25.07 -4.93 5.71
N ILE A 503 -24.58 -5.78 6.62
CA ILE A 503 -23.21 -6.30 6.57
C ILE A 503 -22.99 -7.02 5.24
N LYS A 504 -22.00 -6.53 4.49
CA LYS A 504 -21.46 -7.09 3.25
C LYS A 504 -20.09 -7.71 3.48
N LYS A 505 -19.30 -7.17 4.42
CA LYS A 505 -17.95 -7.67 4.70
C LYS A 505 -17.72 -7.80 6.19
N LEU A 506 -17.36 -8.99 6.63
CA LEU A 506 -17.11 -9.29 8.03
C LEU A 506 -15.80 -10.07 8.15
N TYR A 507 -14.85 -9.52 8.90
CA TYR A 507 -13.57 -10.16 9.15
C TYR A 507 -13.48 -10.57 10.62
N LEU A 508 -13.44 -11.88 10.86
CA LEU A 508 -13.34 -12.53 12.16
C LEU A 508 -12.03 -13.31 12.32
N THR A 509 -11.01 -12.92 11.54
CA THR A 509 -9.70 -13.53 11.52
C THR A 509 -9.13 -13.73 12.93
N ALA A 510 -8.62 -14.92 13.22
CA ALA A 510 -8.05 -15.32 14.50
C ALA A 510 -8.96 -15.19 15.73
N ASN A 511 -10.29 -15.02 15.56
CA ASN A 511 -11.25 -15.11 16.65
C ASN A 511 -11.60 -16.57 16.93
N ARG A 512 -10.71 -17.26 17.66
CA ARG A 512 -10.69 -18.73 17.80
C ARG A 512 -11.97 -19.39 18.33
N THR A 513 -12.86 -18.63 18.98
CA THR A 513 -14.10 -19.16 19.55
C THR A 513 -15.27 -19.19 18.57
N VAL A 514 -15.16 -18.51 17.42
CA VAL A 514 -16.23 -18.48 16.40
C VAL A 514 -16.65 -19.90 16.08
N CYS A 515 -17.96 -20.13 16.18
CA CYS A 515 -18.57 -21.45 16.10
C CYS A 515 -19.73 -21.50 15.09
N ASP A 516 -20.28 -22.71 14.89
CA ASP A 516 -21.38 -22.95 13.97
C ASP A 516 -22.61 -22.08 14.25
N ASP A 517 -22.94 -21.78 15.50
CA ASP A 517 -24.08 -20.93 15.84
C ASP A 517 -23.89 -19.49 15.33
N ASP A 518 -22.66 -18.96 15.39
CA ASP A 518 -22.34 -17.64 14.83
C ASP A 518 -22.52 -17.65 13.30
N LEU A 519 -21.98 -18.67 12.62
CA LEU A 519 -22.10 -18.82 11.16
C LEU A 519 -23.56 -19.01 10.72
N ASN A 520 -24.33 -19.83 11.45
CA ASN A 520 -25.75 -20.02 11.20
C ASN A 520 -26.54 -18.70 11.35
N ALA A 521 -26.19 -17.88 12.35
CA ALA A 521 -26.80 -16.57 12.55
C ALA A 521 -26.43 -15.59 11.43
N ILE A 522 -25.15 -15.55 11.01
CA ILE A 522 -24.70 -14.76 9.85
C ILE A 522 -25.47 -15.18 8.59
N ALA A 523 -25.53 -16.48 8.29
CA ALA A 523 -26.23 -17.03 7.13
C ALA A 523 -27.72 -16.67 7.11
N SER A 524 -28.35 -16.53 8.28
CA SER A 524 -29.79 -16.24 8.40
C SER A 524 -30.10 -14.74 8.31
N ASN A 525 -29.16 -13.88 8.69
CA ASN A 525 -29.43 -12.44 8.86
C ASN A 525 -28.67 -11.53 7.88
N CYS A 526 -27.66 -12.05 7.16
CA CYS A 526 -26.83 -11.28 6.23
C CYS A 526 -26.81 -11.92 4.82
N PRO A 527 -27.94 -11.96 4.09
CA PRO A 527 -28.00 -12.57 2.75
C PRO A 527 -27.17 -11.82 1.69
N ASP A 528 -26.82 -10.57 1.98
CA ASP A 528 -26.06 -9.68 1.08
C ASP A 528 -24.54 -9.74 1.33
N LEU A 529 -24.08 -10.70 2.13
CA LEU A 529 -22.67 -10.88 2.45
C LEU A 529 -21.86 -11.18 1.18
N GLU A 530 -20.84 -10.36 0.94
CA GLU A 530 -19.90 -10.43 -0.18
C GLU A 530 -18.54 -11.00 0.25
N GLN A 531 -18.13 -10.76 1.51
CA GLN A 531 -16.86 -11.26 2.03
C GLN A 531 -16.98 -11.70 3.49
N LEU A 532 -16.50 -12.91 3.78
CA LEU A 532 -16.37 -13.42 5.13
C LEU A 532 -14.97 -14.00 5.33
N ASP A 533 -14.29 -13.57 6.39
CA ASP A 533 -12.99 -14.12 6.79
C ASP A 533 -13.13 -14.74 8.18
N ILE A 534 -13.00 -16.06 8.27
CA ILE A 534 -13.00 -16.82 9.53
C ILE A 534 -11.65 -17.53 9.73
N LEU A 535 -10.59 -16.97 9.17
CA LEU A 535 -9.26 -17.57 9.20
C LEU A 535 -8.85 -17.89 10.65
N GLY A 536 -8.42 -19.12 10.91
CA GLY A 536 -7.90 -19.54 12.22
C GLY A 536 -8.97 -19.75 13.31
N THR A 537 -10.24 -19.78 12.94
CA THR A 537 -11.32 -20.25 13.82
C THR A 537 -11.27 -21.78 13.98
N ARG A 538 -11.79 -22.31 15.09
CA ARG A 538 -11.57 -23.73 15.47
C ARG A 538 -12.84 -24.54 15.74
N GLN A 539 -14.00 -23.89 15.79
CA GLN A 539 -15.26 -24.52 16.21
C GLN A 539 -16.31 -24.51 15.10
N VAL A 540 -15.85 -24.46 13.85
CA VAL A 540 -16.71 -24.41 12.66
C VAL A 540 -16.66 -25.74 11.92
N SER A 541 -17.82 -26.21 11.47
CA SER A 541 -18.01 -27.43 10.68
C SER A 541 -18.20 -27.12 9.19
N GLU A 542 -18.05 -28.15 8.36
CA GLU A 542 -18.31 -28.05 6.93
C GLU A 542 -19.77 -27.69 6.63
N GLU A 543 -20.72 -28.14 7.46
CA GLU A 543 -22.15 -27.88 7.30
C GLU A 543 -22.46 -26.38 7.47
N SER A 544 -21.90 -25.73 8.49
CA SER A 544 -22.14 -24.30 8.73
C SER A 544 -21.49 -23.40 7.66
N VAL A 545 -20.31 -23.78 7.17
CA VAL A 545 -19.65 -23.10 6.04
C VAL A 545 -20.46 -23.27 4.76
N LEU A 546 -20.94 -24.47 4.47
CA LEU A 546 -21.81 -24.72 3.32
C LEU A 546 -23.12 -23.91 3.41
N ARG A 547 -23.68 -23.77 4.61
CA ARG A 547 -24.88 -22.95 4.82
C ARG A 547 -24.65 -21.48 4.47
N ILE A 548 -23.50 -20.90 4.83
CA ILE A 548 -23.13 -19.54 4.40
C ILE A 548 -23.11 -19.45 2.88
N LEU A 549 -22.42 -20.39 2.20
CA LEU A 549 -22.31 -20.40 0.73
C LEU A 549 -23.68 -20.53 0.05
N GLN A 550 -24.63 -21.25 0.65
CA GLN A 550 -25.99 -21.40 0.13
C GLN A 550 -26.89 -20.19 0.39
N SER A 551 -26.75 -19.54 1.56
CA SER A 551 -27.60 -18.43 1.98
C SER A 551 -27.13 -17.06 1.48
N CYS A 552 -25.87 -16.91 1.13
CA CYS A 552 -25.26 -15.64 0.72
C CYS A 552 -24.87 -15.68 -0.78
N PRO A 553 -25.83 -15.49 -1.71
CA PRO A 553 -25.57 -15.62 -3.16
C PRO A 553 -24.65 -14.54 -3.73
N ARG A 554 -24.40 -13.45 -2.99
CA ARG A 554 -23.46 -12.39 -3.37
C ARG A 554 -22.02 -12.66 -2.92
N MET A 555 -21.75 -13.78 -2.25
CA MET A 555 -20.42 -14.08 -1.73
C MET A 555 -19.38 -14.10 -2.86
N ILE A 556 -18.38 -13.24 -2.74
CA ILE A 556 -17.25 -13.10 -3.66
C ILE A 556 -16.01 -13.76 -3.05
N MET A 557 -15.86 -13.73 -1.72
CA MET A 557 -14.66 -14.19 -1.04
C MET A 557 -14.98 -14.80 0.31
N PHE A 558 -14.61 -16.06 0.53
CA PHE A 558 -14.77 -16.72 1.83
C PHE A 558 -13.45 -17.36 2.26
N ASP A 559 -12.83 -16.82 3.30
CA ASP A 559 -11.58 -17.34 3.83
C ASP A 559 -11.81 -18.29 5.01
N VAL A 560 -11.50 -19.56 4.80
CA VAL A 560 -11.56 -20.65 5.79
C VAL A 560 -10.16 -21.20 6.11
N SER A 561 -9.11 -20.43 5.81
CA SER A 561 -7.72 -20.80 6.09
C SER A 561 -7.52 -21.11 7.56
N PHE A 562 -6.69 -22.11 7.88
CA PHE A 562 -6.43 -22.57 9.25
C PHE A 562 -7.67 -22.98 10.08
N CYS A 563 -8.82 -23.25 9.43
CA CYS A 563 -9.95 -23.95 10.05
C CYS A 563 -9.69 -25.46 9.97
N PHE A 564 -9.27 -26.07 11.09
CA PHE A 564 -8.75 -27.45 11.12
C PHE A 564 -9.78 -28.52 10.74
N SER A 565 -11.07 -28.23 10.92
CA SER A 565 -12.17 -29.14 10.61
C SER A 565 -12.62 -29.09 9.15
N ILE A 566 -12.03 -28.22 8.32
CA ILE A 566 -12.40 -28.04 6.92
C ILE A 566 -11.29 -28.61 6.04
N GLU A 567 -11.58 -29.71 5.34
CA GLU A 567 -10.61 -30.38 4.47
C GLU A 567 -10.42 -29.66 3.12
N HIS A 568 -9.25 -29.85 2.50
CA HIS A 568 -8.91 -29.19 1.24
C HIS A 568 -9.76 -29.73 0.07
N GLU A 569 -10.07 -31.02 0.09
CA GLU A 569 -10.92 -31.72 -0.87
C GLU A 569 -12.33 -31.12 -0.92
N VAL A 570 -12.89 -30.79 0.25
CA VAL A 570 -14.22 -30.19 0.40
C VAL A 570 -14.24 -28.76 -0.15
N VAL A 571 -13.20 -27.97 0.12
CA VAL A 571 -13.06 -26.62 -0.46
C VAL A 571 -12.97 -26.67 -1.99
N ASN A 572 -12.28 -27.68 -2.55
CA ASN A 572 -12.23 -27.88 -4.00
C ASN A 572 -13.61 -28.24 -4.57
N GLU A 573 -14.42 -29.02 -3.85
CA GLU A 573 -15.80 -29.30 -4.24
C GLU A 573 -16.66 -28.03 -4.21
N TRP A 574 -16.63 -27.28 -3.11
CA TRP A 574 -17.36 -26.02 -3.01
C TRP A 574 -16.95 -25.01 -4.07
N SER A 575 -15.66 -24.93 -4.41
CA SER A 575 -15.18 -24.04 -5.48
C SER A 575 -15.75 -24.39 -6.86
N ARG A 576 -16.15 -25.66 -7.08
CA ARG A 576 -16.87 -26.08 -8.30
C ARG A 576 -18.36 -25.75 -8.23
N ILE A 577 -18.97 -25.88 -7.06
CA ILE A 577 -20.41 -25.62 -6.83
C ILE A 577 -20.70 -24.12 -6.83
N PHE A 578 -19.79 -23.31 -6.28
CA PHE A 578 -19.90 -21.86 -6.09
C PHE A 578 -18.79 -21.12 -6.85
N PRO A 579 -18.75 -21.17 -8.20
CA PRO A 579 -17.62 -20.68 -9.00
C PRO A 579 -17.41 -19.16 -8.94
N ASN A 580 -18.41 -18.40 -8.47
CA ASN A 580 -18.31 -16.94 -8.31
C ASN A 580 -17.74 -16.53 -6.93
N CYS A 581 -17.62 -17.49 -5.99
CA CYS A 581 -17.03 -17.27 -4.69
C CYS A 581 -15.60 -17.81 -4.68
N SER A 582 -14.63 -16.93 -4.47
CA SER A 582 -13.24 -17.30 -4.22
C SER A 582 -13.11 -17.83 -2.79
N ILE A 583 -13.16 -19.14 -2.62
CA ILE A 583 -13.00 -19.80 -1.32
C ILE A 583 -11.50 -20.03 -1.06
N LYS A 584 -10.97 -19.43 0.01
CA LYS A 584 -9.56 -19.55 0.38
C LYS A 584 -9.36 -20.59 1.48
N LYS A 585 -8.36 -21.44 1.26
CA LYS A 585 -7.90 -22.41 2.26
C LYS A 585 -6.39 -22.51 2.21
N SER A 586 -5.76 -21.91 3.20
CA SER A 586 -4.36 -22.13 3.54
C SER A 586 -4.25 -23.02 4.79
N PHE A 587 -3.08 -23.61 4.98
CA PHE A 587 -2.66 -24.32 6.17
C PHE A 587 -1.17 -24.11 6.36
N GLN A 588 -0.72 -24.17 7.61
CA GLN A 588 0.70 -24.05 7.92
C GLN A 588 1.40 -25.31 7.40
N GLN A 589 2.40 -25.15 6.53
CA GLN A 589 3.26 -26.26 6.12
C GLN A 589 4.35 -26.56 7.15
#